data_AF-A0AAU9ETZ3-F1
#
_entry.id   AF-A0AAU9ETZ3-F1
#
_cell.length_a   1.000
_cell.length_b   1.000
_cell.length_c   1.000
_cell.angle_alpha   90.00
_cell.angle_beta   90.00
_cell.angle_gamma   90.00
#
_symmetry.space_group_name_H-M   'P 1'
#
loop_
_entity.id
_entity.type
_entity.pdbx_description
1 polymer ?
#
loop_
_entity_poly.entity_id
_entity_poly.type
_entity_poly.pdbx_seq_one_letter_code
_entity_poly.pdbx_strand_id
1 'polypeptide(L)'
;MDQQTSLEIGQVISVAGSKVTGIMVKHSDAQQTEQAANATQVGSIVTIKTPSSLVFGVLASLTTQDPSYPFSSDQTRITEIDLVGESLRQDEAGNLIFQRGVSIYPGLGATILSTTSRDLAQIYAQPSKPSIKVGALRQDLSQPAYLKVDELVGKHFAILGHSGTGKSCAITLLLRTIFDDYPDGHVVMFDPHDEYTKTFGDRAEVITPDNLQLPYWLLNFEEITEALCSHEPGNREVEAPLLKEAIIEAKKAYMERNGERIPFTVDTPIPYHLNKVVEHLNAAMGRLNRTEKPQAYQRIIYRIESLKQDSRYRFMFFNTNVHDSMGDILSRLLRMPGENKPISIIGLAGMPSEIVDVVVSLLCRMIFDFAVWGDKERSVPILMICEEAHRYAPHDPDLGFAPTRRAISRIAKEGRKYGVSLGLVTQRPSEISEMIISQCSTLFIMRMSTEYDQNFVAHVLPETAAGLLLALPVLRTQEAIAVGEAVNFPMMIYFEALDSEYRPSSDTRSVSQGWLEEQADRELVDRTIERWRNQK
;
A
#
# COMPACT_ATOMS: atom_id res chain seq x y z
N MET A 1 -23.17 -1.98 -34.73
CA MET A 1 -22.64 -3.04 -35.60
C MET A 1 -21.47 -3.62 -34.82
N ASP A 2 -21.52 -4.77 -34.14
CA ASP A 2 -22.41 -5.93 -34.15
C ASP A 2 -23.15 -6.10 -32.82
N GLN A 3 -24.40 -6.56 -32.85
CA GLN A 3 -25.04 -7.14 -31.67
C GLN A 3 -24.57 -8.60 -31.56
N GLN A 4 -23.44 -8.84 -30.90
CA GLN A 4 -23.09 -10.20 -30.49
C GLN A 4 -24.15 -10.69 -29.52
N THR A 5 -25.01 -11.61 -29.96
CA THR A 5 -25.94 -12.35 -29.11
C THR A 5 -25.16 -13.27 -28.18
N SER A 6 -25.55 -13.33 -26.90
CA SER A 6 -24.99 -14.26 -25.92
C SER A 6 -25.08 -15.71 -26.43
N LEU A 7 -23.93 -16.37 -26.60
CA LEU A 7 -23.85 -17.76 -27.06
C LEU A 7 -23.92 -18.72 -25.87
N GLU A 8 -24.73 -19.79 -25.97
CA GLU A 8 -24.71 -20.90 -25.01
C GLU A 8 -23.37 -21.62 -25.10
N ILE A 9 -22.64 -21.71 -24.01
CA ILE A 9 -21.33 -22.35 -23.96
C ILE A 9 -21.34 -23.64 -23.14
N GLY A 10 -22.34 -23.84 -22.27
CA GLY A 10 -22.46 -25.08 -21.50
C GLY A 10 -23.72 -25.17 -20.64
N GLN A 11 -23.77 -26.21 -19.83
CA GLN A 11 -24.84 -26.46 -18.86
C GLN A 11 -24.27 -26.84 -17.50
N VAL A 12 -24.95 -26.43 -16.43
CA VAL A 12 -24.55 -26.74 -15.06
C VAL A 12 -24.77 -28.22 -14.75
N ILE A 13 -23.74 -28.90 -14.27
CA ILE A 13 -23.80 -30.32 -13.87
C ILE A 13 -23.51 -30.55 -12.37
N SER A 14 -22.94 -29.57 -11.68
CA SER A 14 -22.72 -29.61 -10.24
C SER A 14 -22.69 -28.21 -9.65
N VAL A 15 -23.14 -28.08 -8.40
CA VAL A 15 -23.08 -26.85 -7.62
C VAL A 15 -22.62 -27.19 -6.20
N ALA A 16 -21.50 -26.62 -5.78
CA ALA A 16 -20.87 -26.83 -4.48
C ALA A 16 -20.49 -25.48 -3.86
N GLY A 17 -21.40 -24.90 -3.08
CA GLY A 17 -21.22 -23.56 -2.52
C GLY A 17 -21.06 -22.52 -3.64
N SER A 18 -20.00 -21.71 -3.57
CA SER A 18 -19.66 -20.71 -4.59
C SER A 18 -19.13 -21.31 -5.90
N LYS A 19 -18.89 -22.62 -5.98
CA LYS A 19 -18.36 -23.27 -7.18
C LYS A 19 -19.44 -23.98 -7.98
N VAL A 20 -19.43 -23.76 -9.29
CA VAL A 20 -20.31 -24.42 -10.26
C VAL A 20 -19.44 -25.19 -11.26
N THR A 21 -19.79 -26.44 -11.52
CA THR A 21 -19.19 -27.23 -12.60
C THR A 21 -20.12 -27.23 -13.80
N GLY A 22 -19.61 -26.82 -14.95
CA GLY A 22 -20.31 -26.84 -16.23
C GLY A 22 -19.77 -27.91 -17.18
N ILE A 23 -20.65 -28.50 -17.97
CA ILE A 23 -20.29 -29.28 -19.17
C ILE A 23 -20.45 -28.37 -20.39
N MET A 24 -19.42 -28.32 -21.24
CA MET A 24 -19.45 -27.43 -22.42
C MET A 24 -20.25 -28.06 -23.55
N VAL A 25 -21.07 -27.27 -24.23
CA VAL A 25 -21.80 -27.73 -25.44
C VAL A 25 -20.91 -27.69 -26.66
N LYS A 26 -21.19 -28.60 -27.61
CA LYS A 26 -20.55 -28.61 -28.93
C LYS A 26 -21.37 -27.74 -29.88
N HIS A 27 -20.69 -26.84 -30.59
CA HIS A 27 -21.29 -26.10 -31.69
C HIS A 27 -20.97 -26.79 -33.02
N SER A 28 -21.98 -26.92 -33.89
CA SER A 28 -21.81 -27.44 -35.24
C SER A 28 -21.32 -26.38 -36.23
N ASP A 29 -21.53 -25.11 -35.91
CA ASP A 29 -21.08 -23.96 -36.70
C ASP A 29 -19.64 -23.56 -36.31
N ALA A 30 -18.76 -23.44 -37.30
CA ALA A 30 -17.38 -23.05 -37.12
C ALA A 30 -17.23 -21.65 -36.50
N GLN A 31 -18.07 -20.69 -36.87
CA GLN A 31 -18.04 -19.33 -36.32
C GLN A 31 -18.48 -19.34 -34.85
N GLN A 32 -19.53 -20.09 -34.51
CA GLN A 32 -19.95 -20.24 -33.11
C GLN A 32 -18.92 -20.99 -32.29
N THR A 33 -18.22 -21.96 -32.87
CA THR A 33 -17.15 -22.71 -32.20
C THR A 33 -15.99 -21.79 -31.85
N GLU A 34 -15.57 -20.93 -32.78
CA GLU A 34 -14.51 -19.93 -32.55
C GLU A 34 -14.94 -18.89 -31.51
N GLN A 35 -16.18 -18.40 -31.60
CA GLN A 35 -16.74 -17.45 -30.65
C GLN A 35 -16.86 -18.04 -29.25
N ALA A 36 -17.31 -19.29 -29.13
CA ALA A 36 -17.35 -20.03 -27.87
C ALA A 36 -15.93 -20.18 -27.30
N ALA A 37 -14.97 -20.61 -28.11
CA ALA A 37 -13.58 -20.78 -27.68
C ALA A 37 -12.96 -19.48 -27.14
N ASN A 38 -13.24 -18.34 -27.79
CA ASN A 38 -12.80 -17.02 -27.32
C ASN A 38 -13.50 -16.60 -26.03
N ALA A 39 -14.79 -16.92 -25.88
CA ALA A 39 -15.54 -16.64 -24.66
C ALA A 39 -15.18 -17.56 -23.48
N THR A 40 -14.59 -18.73 -23.76
CA THR A 40 -14.25 -19.76 -22.77
C THR A 40 -12.76 -19.77 -22.50
N GLN A 41 -12.29 -18.74 -21.81
CA GLN A 41 -10.93 -18.65 -21.28
C GLN A 41 -10.98 -18.54 -19.77
N VAL A 42 -9.93 -18.99 -19.09
CA VAL A 42 -9.81 -18.77 -17.65
C VAL A 42 -9.80 -17.27 -17.37
N GLY A 43 -10.64 -16.84 -16.43
CA GLY A 43 -10.90 -15.44 -16.11
C GLY A 43 -12.03 -14.79 -16.89
N SER A 44 -12.58 -15.44 -17.93
CA SER A 44 -13.75 -14.95 -18.64
C SER A 44 -14.98 -14.97 -17.75
N ILE A 45 -15.81 -13.94 -17.87
CA ILE A 45 -17.08 -13.87 -17.16
C ILE A 45 -18.13 -14.63 -17.96
N VAL A 46 -18.93 -15.41 -17.26
CA VAL A 46 -20.06 -16.14 -17.80
C VAL A 46 -21.32 -15.79 -17.03
N THR A 47 -22.43 -15.99 -17.71
CA THR A 47 -23.74 -15.66 -17.21
C THR A 47 -24.59 -16.93 -17.11
N ILE A 48 -25.21 -17.17 -15.97
CA ILE A 48 -26.06 -18.34 -15.72
C ILE A 48 -27.46 -17.85 -15.39
N LYS A 49 -28.45 -18.25 -16.19
CA LYS A 49 -29.84 -17.89 -15.96
C LYS A 49 -30.43 -18.73 -14.84
N THR A 50 -30.98 -18.07 -13.82
CA THR A 50 -31.82 -18.71 -12.80
C THR A 50 -33.28 -18.31 -13.04
N PRO A 51 -34.26 -18.91 -12.32
CA PRO A 51 -35.68 -18.58 -12.51
C PRO A 51 -36.01 -17.10 -12.25
N SER A 52 -35.22 -16.40 -11.44
CA SER A 52 -35.52 -15.03 -11.00
C SER A 52 -34.31 -14.10 -10.97
N SER A 53 -33.14 -14.55 -11.41
CA SER A 53 -31.92 -13.74 -11.45
C SER A 53 -31.01 -14.13 -12.59
N LEU A 54 -30.10 -13.22 -12.91
CA LEU A 54 -29.00 -13.45 -13.82
C LEU A 54 -27.71 -13.55 -12.98
N VAL A 55 -27.18 -14.75 -12.83
CA VAL A 55 -25.99 -15.01 -12.01
C VAL A 55 -24.74 -14.84 -12.87
N PHE A 56 -23.74 -14.17 -12.31
CA PHE A 56 -22.44 -13.96 -12.94
C PHE A 56 -21.36 -14.75 -12.21
N GLY A 57 -20.53 -15.43 -12.99
CA GLY A 57 -19.39 -16.18 -12.49
C GLY A 57 -18.16 -15.99 -13.36
N VAL A 58 -17.01 -16.34 -12.81
CA VAL A 58 -15.72 -16.31 -13.50
C VAL A 58 -15.30 -17.75 -13.79
N LEU A 59 -14.96 -18.04 -15.04
CA LEU A 59 -14.38 -19.32 -15.44
C LEU A 59 -13.02 -19.51 -14.76
N ALA A 60 -12.91 -20.48 -13.86
CA ALA A 60 -11.70 -20.76 -13.09
C ALA A 60 -10.80 -21.79 -13.80
N SER A 61 -11.38 -22.82 -14.41
CA SER A 61 -10.60 -23.90 -15.03
C SER A 61 -11.31 -24.53 -16.24
N LEU A 62 -10.52 -25.15 -17.12
CA LEU A 62 -11.00 -25.91 -18.28
C LEU A 62 -10.27 -27.26 -18.32
N THR A 63 -11.04 -28.35 -18.34
CA THR A 63 -10.52 -29.72 -18.32
C THR A 63 -11.24 -30.59 -19.34
N THR A 64 -10.62 -31.70 -19.74
CA THR A 64 -11.24 -32.76 -20.56
C THR A 64 -11.31 -34.04 -19.74
N GLN A 65 -12.40 -34.80 -19.85
CA GLN A 65 -12.52 -36.10 -19.16
C GLN A 65 -11.66 -37.19 -19.80
N ASP A 66 -11.34 -37.07 -21.09
CA ASP A 66 -10.52 -38.04 -21.80
C ASP A 66 -9.35 -37.30 -22.49
N PRO A 67 -8.16 -37.26 -21.89
CA PRO A 67 -6.99 -36.58 -22.46
C PRO A 67 -6.29 -37.45 -23.53
N SER A 68 -7.06 -38.05 -24.43
CA SER A 68 -6.54 -38.87 -25.54
C SER A 68 -5.96 -38.00 -26.68
N TYR A 69 -4.87 -38.47 -27.30
CA TYR A 69 -4.26 -37.85 -28.48
C TYR A 69 -4.42 -38.75 -29.71
N PRO A 70 -4.84 -38.22 -30.88
CA PRO A 70 -5.23 -36.83 -31.12
C PRO A 70 -6.55 -36.49 -30.42
N PHE A 71 -6.72 -35.21 -30.07
CA PHE A 71 -7.98 -34.72 -29.48
C PHE A 71 -9.13 -35.05 -30.43
N SER A 72 -10.08 -35.86 -29.96
CA SER A 72 -11.30 -36.12 -30.72
C SER A 72 -12.27 -34.96 -30.53
N SER A 73 -13.06 -34.67 -31.56
CA SER A 73 -14.19 -33.74 -31.43
C SER A 73 -15.25 -34.22 -30.44
N ASP A 74 -15.15 -35.48 -29.99
CA ASP A 74 -16.13 -36.10 -29.11
C ASP A 74 -15.88 -35.98 -27.63
N GLN A 75 -14.70 -35.50 -27.22
CA GLN A 75 -14.34 -35.37 -25.83
C GLN A 75 -15.22 -34.36 -25.07
N THR A 76 -15.64 -34.77 -23.89
CA THR A 76 -16.39 -33.92 -22.94
C THR A 76 -15.45 -32.92 -22.29
N ARG A 77 -15.75 -31.63 -22.46
CA ARG A 77 -15.04 -30.53 -21.79
C ARG A 77 -15.83 -30.10 -20.57
N ILE A 78 -15.12 -29.94 -19.46
CA ILE A 78 -15.65 -29.51 -18.18
C ILE A 78 -15.01 -28.19 -17.80
N THR A 79 -15.80 -27.33 -17.17
CA THR A 79 -15.30 -26.08 -16.62
C THR A 79 -15.75 -25.90 -15.18
N GLU A 80 -14.92 -25.26 -14.38
CA GLU A 80 -15.31 -24.75 -13.07
C GLU A 80 -15.54 -23.24 -13.16
N ILE A 81 -16.60 -22.77 -12.50
CA ILE A 81 -17.02 -21.38 -12.48
C ILE A 81 -17.18 -20.97 -11.02
N ASP A 82 -16.47 -19.92 -10.62
CA ASP A 82 -16.66 -19.29 -9.31
C ASP A 82 -17.76 -18.24 -9.41
N LEU A 83 -18.82 -18.41 -8.63
CA LEU A 83 -19.92 -17.47 -8.54
C LEU A 83 -19.47 -16.19 -7.82
N VAL A 84 -19.76 -15.05 -8.43
CA VAL A 84 -19.33 -13.75 -7.90
C VAL A 84 -20.52 -12.92 -7.44
N GLY A 85 -21.59 -12.88 -8.22
CA GLY A 85 -22.80 -12.18 -7.84
C GLY A 85 -23.94 -12.35 -8.83
N GLU A 86 -24.96 -11.53 -8.71
CA GLU A 86 -26.15 -11.63 -9.55
C GLU A 86 -26.78 -10.27 -9.86
N SER A 87 -27.66 -10.27 -10.85
CA SER A 87 -28.61 -9.19 -11.08
C SER A 87 -30.03 -9.71 -10.92
N LEU A 88 -30.76 -9.15 -9.95
CA LEU A 88 -32.16 -9.49 -9.68
C LEU A 88 -33.15 -8.66 -10.51
N ARG A 89 -32.76 -7.44 -10.91
CA ARG A 89 -33.63 -6.46 -11.56
C ARG A 89 -32.86 -5.61 -12.55
N GLN A 90 -33.58 -4.99 -13.46
CA GLN A 90 -33.06 -3.88 -14.25
C GLN A 90 -33.53 -2.55 -13.67
N ASP A 91 -32.74 -1.49 -13.80
CA ASP A 91 -33.13 -0.12 -13.48
C ASP A 91 -34.15 0.44 -14.50
N GLU A 92 -34.63 1.67 -14.28
CA GLU A 92 -35.58 2.34 -15.19
C GLU A 92 -35.02 2.55 -16.61
N ALA A 93 -33.69 2.49 -16.78
CA ALA A 93 -32.99 2.59 -18.06
C ALA A 93 -32.69 1.23 -18.70
N GLY A 94 -33.09 0.11 -18.07
CA GLY A 94 -32.85 -1.25 -18.57
C GLY A 94 -31.45 -1.81 -18.27
N ASN A 95 -30.67 -1.17 -17.40
CA ASN A 95 -29.37 -1.67 -16.96
C ASN A 95 -29.53 -2.67 -15.82
N LEU A 96 -28.73 -3.73 -15.84
CA LEU A 96 -28.70 -4.72 -14.78
C LEU A 96 -28.22 -4.09 -13.46
N ILE A 97 -29.01 -4.25 -12.39
CA ILE A 97 -28.62 -3.84 -11.04
C ILE A 97 -27.88 -5.02 -10.40
N PHE A 98 -26.55 -4.94 -10.45
CA PHE A 98 -25.69 -5.97 -9.89
C PHE A 98 -25.61 -5.87 -8.36
N GLN A 99 -25.60 -7.02 -7.70
CA GLN A 99 -25.24 -7.18 -6.30
C GLN A 99 -24.23 -8.30 -6.12
N ARG A 100 -23.38 -8.17 -5.09
CA ARG A 100 -22.44 -9.23 -4.70
C ARG A 100 -23.16 -10.38 -4.02
N GLY A 101 -22.64 -11.57 -4.24
CA GLY A 101 -23.26 -12.79 -3.75
C GLY A 101 -24.48 -13.19 -4.58
N VAL A 102 -24.91 -14.42 -4.37
CA VAL A 102 -25.99 -15.04 -5.14
C VAL A 102 -27.11 -15.43 -4.18
N SER A 103 -28.31 -14.91 -4.38
CA SER A 103 -29.47 -15.24 -3.54
C SER A 103 -30.03 -16.61 -3.89
N ILE A 104 -29.94 -17.01 -5.17
CA ILE A 104 -30.48 -18.26 -5.69
C ILE A 104 -29.41 -18.94 -6.54
N TYR A 105 -28.94 -20.09 -6.06
CA TYR A 105 -27.97 -20.88 -6.79
C TYR A 105 -28.55 -21.39 -8.11
N PRO A 106 -27.73 -21.46 -9.19
CA PRO A 106 -28.13 -22.13 -10.41
C PRO A 106 -28.58 -23.58 -10.17
N GLY A 107 -29.64 -24.01 -10.85
CA GLY A 107 -30.06 -25.41 -10.83
C GLY A 107 -29.19 -26.28 -11.75
N LEU A 108 -29.25 -27.61 -11.53
CA LEU A 108 -28.69 -28.56 -12.50
C LEU A 108 -29.41 -28.42 -13.85
N GLY A 109 -28.64 -28.44 -14.94
CA GLY A 109 -29.10 -28.20 -16.30
C GLY A 109 -29.27 -26.72 -16.66
N ALA A 110 -29.01 -25.78 -15.75
CA ALA A 110 -29.07 -24.35 -16.07
C ALA A 110 -28.06 -24.00 -17.17
N THR A 111 -28.50 -23.17 -18.13
CA THR A 111 -27.68 -22.76 -19.27
C THR A 111 -26.59 -21.78 -18.84
N ILE A 112 -25.36 -22.05 -19.26
CA ILE A 112 -24.20 -21.18 -19.12
C ILE A 112 -24.02 -20.44 -20.45
N LEU A 113 -24.05 -19.11 -20.38
CA LEU A 113 -23.95 -18.21 -21.52
C LEU A 113 -22.63 -17.44 -21.47
N SER A 114 -22.04 -17.21 -22.65
CA SER A 114 -20.99 -16.22 -22.82
C SER A 114 -21.52 -14.80 -22.56
N THR A 115 -20.66 -13.98 -21.97
CA THR A 115 -20.97 -12.58 -21.66
C THR A 115 -20.63 -11.72 -22.88
N THR A 116 -21.53 -10.83 -23.29
CA THR A 116 -21.31 -9.90 -24.40
C THR A 116 -20.61 -8.63 -23.91
N SER A 117 -20.03 -7.82 -24.80
CA SER A 117 -19.50 -6.51 -24.42
C SER A 117 -20.57 -5.60 -23.79
N ARG A 118 -21.86 -5.79 -24.13
CA ARG A 118 -22.97 -5.06 -23.48
C ARG A 118 -23.16 -5.50 -22.03
N ASP A 119 -23.09 -6.80 -21.77
CA ASP A 119 -23.21 -7.32 -20.41
C ASP A 119 -22.01 -6.88 -19.57
N LEU A 120 -20.79 -6.93 -20.11
CA LEU A 120 -19.59 -6.38 -19.45
C LEU A 120 -19.72 -4.88 -19.18
N ALA A 121 -20.22 -4.10 -20.15
CA ALA A 121 -20.46 -2.67 -19.98
C ALA A 121 -21.47 -2.37 -18.87
N GLN A 122 -22.42 -3.28 -18.59
CA GLN A 122 -23.37 -3.14 -17.49
C GLN A 122 -22.76 -3.55 -16.15
N ILE A 123 -22.00 -4.66 -16.10
CA ILE A 123 -21.34 -5.15 -14.88
C ILE A 123 -20.27 -4.16 -14.38
N TYR A 124 -19.49 -3.63 -15.32
CA TYR A 124 -18.38 -2.71 -15.09
C TYR A 124 -18.72 -1.26 -15.41
N ALA A 125 -20.02 -0.95 -15.51
CA ALA A 125 -20.49 0.42 -15.68
C ALA A 125 -19.87 1.33 -14.63
N GLN A 126 -19.69 2.60 -15.01
CA GLN A 126 -19.23 3.61 -14.07
C GLN A 126 -20.14 3.61 -12.84
N PRO A 127 -19.58 3.45 -11.63
CA PRO A 127 -20.37 3.50 -10.41
C PRO A 127 -21.11 4.84 -10.29
N SER A 128 -22.30 4.83 -9.69
CA SER A 128 -23.00 6.07 -9.30
C SER A 128 -22.28 6.84 -8.18
N LYS A 129 -21.37 6.18 -7.48
CA LYS A 129 -20.47 6.78 -6.48
C LYS A 129 -19.30 7.51 -7.15
N PRO A 130 -18.68 8.50 -6.48
CA PRO A 130 -17.45 9.14 -6.94
C PRO A 130 -16.40 8.11 -7.37
N SER A 131 -15.95 8.19 -8.62
CA SER A 131 -15.10 7.17 -9.23
C SER A 131 -14.16 7.74 -10.28
N ILE A 132 -13.01 7.08 -10.42
CA ILE A 132 -11.95 7.42 -11.38
C ILE A 132 -11.76 6.27 -12.37
N LYS A 133 -11.38 6.60 -13.61
CA LYS A 133 -10.98 5.61 -14.62
C LYS A 133 -9.47 5.39 -14.55
N VAL A 134 -9.03 4.14 -14.41
CA VAL A 134 -7.60 3.80 -14.22
C VAL A 134 -7.02 2.93 -15.32
N GLY A 135 -7.82 2.63 -16.34
CA GLY A 135 -7.43 1.75 -17.43
C GLY A 135 -8.63 1.08 -18.07
N ALA A 136 -8.45 -0.19 -18.46
CA ALA A 136 -9.47 -1.00 -19.12
C ALA A 136 -9.50 -2.44 -18.59
N LEU A 137 -10.55 -3.18 -18.92
CA LEU A 137 -10.62 -4.61 -18.62
C LEU A 137 -9.66 -5.40 -19.51
N ARG A 138 -8.93 -6.36 -18.93
CA ARG A 138 -7.97 -7.20 -19.66
C ARG A 138 -8.60 -7.96 -20.83
N GLN A 139 -9.83 -8.44 -20.64
CA GLN A 139 -10.55 -9.25 -21.63
C GLN A 139 -11.13 -8.40 -22.79
N ASP A 140 -11.42 -7.12 -22.52
CA ASP A 140 -12.01 -6.19 -23.48
C ASP A 140 -11.49 -4.78 -23.19
N LEU A 141 -10.45 -4.38 -23.91
CA LEU A 141 -9.78 -3.09 -23.74
C LEU A 141 -10.68 -1.89 -24.11
N SER A 142 -11.83 -2.12 -24.75
CA SER A 142 -12.82 -1.06 -24.99
C SER A 142 -13.61 -0.71 -23.73
N GLN A 143 -13.63 -1.59 -22.73
CA GLN A 143 -14.37 -1.39 -21.49
C GLN A 143 -13.50 -0.71 -20.43
N PRO A 144 -13.89 0.49 -19.94
CA PRO A 144 -13.13 1.21 -18.92
C PRO A 144 -13.16 0.49 -17.57
N ALA A 145 -12.03 0.54 -16.86
CA ALA A 145 -11.94 0.07 -15.48
C ALA A 145 -12.08 1.27 -14.53
N TYR A 146 -13.15 1.28 -13.72
CA TYR A 146 -13.42 2.32 -12.75
C TYR A 146 -13.17 1.86 -11.31
N LEU A 147 -12.65 2.77 -10.48
CA LEU A 147 -12.48 2.58 -9.04
C LEU A 147 -13.25 3.64 -8.27
N LYS A 148 -13.95 3.25 -7.21
CA LYS A 148 -14.63 4.16 -6.29
C LYS A 148 -13.62 4.82 -5.38
N VAL A 149 -13.52 6.15 -5.44
CA VAL A 149 -12.46 6.91 -4.76
C VAL A 149 -12.60 6.86 -3.25
N ASP A 150 -13.81 7.09 -2.72
CA ASP A 150 -14.07 7.07 -1.28
C ASP A 150 -13.76 5.70 -0.64
N GLU A 151 -14.05 4.62 -1.36
CA GLU A 151 -13.80 3.26 -0.90
C GLU A 151 -12.29 2.93 -0.97
N LEU A 152 -11.60 3.41 -2.00
CA LEU A 152 -10.16 3.20 -2.17
C LEU A 152 -9.36 3.98 -1.11
N VAL A 153 -9.61 5.29 -1.01
CA VAL A 153 -8.86 6.22 -0.14
C VAL A 153 -9.34 6.13 1.31
N GLY A 154 -10.60 5.79 1.57
CA GLY A 154 -11.17 5.77 2.93
C GLY A 154 -11.05 4.44 3.67
N LYS A 155 -10.74 3.33 2.99
CA LYS A 155 -10.80 1.98 3.59
C LYS A 155 -9.54 1.14 3.43
N HIS A 156 -8.40 1.80 3.24
CA HIS A 156 -7.10 1.17 3.02
C HIS A 156 -7.05 0.31 1.75
N PHE A 157 -5.91 0.29 1.10
CA PHE A 157 -5.67 -0.60 -0.03
C PHE A 157 -4.24 -1.14 -0.03
N ALA A 158 -4.02 -2.22 -0.77
CA ALA A 158 -2.67 -2.70 -1.03
C ALA A 158 -2.43 -2.99 -2.51
N ILE A 159 -1.19 -2.77 -2.96
CA ILE A 159 -0.68 -3.15 -4.27
C ILE A 159 0.44 -4.16 -4.07
N LEU A 160 0.21 -5.38 -4.53
CA LEU A 160 1.07 -6.54 -4.29
C LEU A 160 1.60 -7.08 -5.61
N GLY A 161 2.89 -7.42 -5.69
CA GLY A 161 3.45 -8.11 -6.86
C GLY A 161 4.96 -7.99 -6.95
N HIS A 162 5.63 -8.90 -7.65
CA HIS A 162 7.10 -8.93 -7.69
C HIS A 162 7.71 -7.69 -8.39
N SER A 163 9.03 -7.53 -8.36
CA SER A 163 9.71 -6.42 -9.06
C SER A 163 9.40 -6.43 -10.57
N GLY A 164 9.35 -5.26 -11.19
CA GLY A 164 9.10 -5.09 -12.63
C GLY A 164 7.66 -5.31 -13.12
N THR A 165 6.67 -5.52 -12.22
CA THR A 165 5.24 -5.62 -12.62
C THR A 165 4.60 -4.28 -12.97
N GLY A 166 5.17 -3.18 -12.47
CA GLY A 166 4.61 -1.84 -12.59
C GLY A 166 3.90 -1.32 -11.35
N LYS A 167 4.19 -1.82 -10.13
CA LYS A 167 3.62 -1.30 -8.87
C LYS A 167 3.77 0.21 -8.72
N SER A 168 4.99 0.73 -8.88
CA SER A 168 5.28 2.16 -8.75
C SER A 168 4.52 3.00 -9.78
N CYS A 169 4.38 2.47 -11.00
CA CYS A 169 3.55 3.08 -12.04
C CYS A 169 2.06 3.03 -11.70
N ALA A 170 1.56 1.91 -11.14
CA ALA A 170 0.17 1.76 -10.75
C ALA A 170 -0.20 2.76 -9.65
N ILE A 171 0.58 2.84 -8.56
CA ILE A 171 0.30 3.82 -7.49
C ILE A 171 0.38 5.26 -8.00
N THR A 172 1.34 5.55 -8.87
CA THR A 172 1.45 6.87 -9.52
C THR A 172 0.20 7.20 -10.33
N LEU A 173 -0.23 6.28 -11.20
CA LEU A 173 -1.42 6.46 -12.00
C LEU A 173 -2.65 6.70 -11.12
N LEU A 174 -2.86 5.85 -10.12
CA LEU A 174 -3.96 6.00 -9.17
C LEU A 174 -3.98 7.39 -8.53
N LEU A 175 -2.86 7.82 -7.95
CA LEU A 175 -2.77 9.10 -7.26
C LEU A 175 -2.94 10.28 -8.22
N ARG A 176 -2.32 10.24 -9.41
CA ARG A 176 -2.46 11.32 -10.40
C ARG A 176 -3.91 11.47 -10.86
N THR A 177 -4.57 10.36 -11.21
CA THR A 177 -5.98 10.40 -11.62
C THR A 177 -6.87 10.90 -10.49
N ILE A 178 -6.59 10.53 -9.23
CA ILE A 178 -7.30 11.12 -8.07
C ILE A 178 -7.08 12.63 -8.02
N PHE A 179 -5.84 13.11 -8.15
CA PHE A 179 -5.53 14.54 -8.04
C PHE A 179 -6.07 15.39 -9.20
N ASP A 180 -6.31 14.78 -10.36
CA ASP A 180 -6.91 15.48 -11.50
C ASP A 180 -8.37 15.88 -11.20
N ASP A 181 -9.12 15.02 -10.50
CA ASP A 181 -10.51 15.27 -10.09
C ASP A 181 -10.64 15.87 -8.67
N TYR A 182 -9.65 15.61 -7.80
CA TYR A 182 -9.64 15.97 -6.37
C TYR A 182 -8.29 16.62 -5.99
N PRO A 183 -8.04 17.88 -6.41
CA PRO A 183 -6.73 18.54 -6.28
C PRO A 183 -6.33 18.91 -4.84
N ASP A 184 -7.30 18.96 -3.91
CA ASP A 184 -7.09 19.28 -2.49
C ASP A 184 -6.89 18.02 -1.61
N GLY A 185 -6.34 16.96 -2.18
CA GLY A 185 -6.02 15.73 -1.44
C GLY A 185 -4.95 15.96 -0.36
N HIS A 186 -4.93 15.08 0.66
CA HIS A 186 -3.91 15.08 1.70
C HIS A 186 -3.21 13.73 1.74
N VAL A 187 -2.13 13.60 0.97
CA VAL A 187 -1.38 12.34 0.82
C VAL A 187 0.03 12.49 1.40
N VAL A 188 0.47 11.51 2.17
CA VAL A 188 1.84 11.40 2.66
C VAL A 188 2.42 10.08 2.14
N MET A 189 3.53 10.14 1.41
CA MET A 189 4.19 8.97 0.83
C MET A 189 5.57 8.78 1.44
N PHE A 190 5.86 7.58 1.93
CA PHE A 190 7.22 7.17 2.29
C PHE A 190 7.90 6.60 1.06
N ASP A 191 9.02 7.18 0.64
CA ASP A 191 9.78 6.80 -0.55
C ASP A 191 11.19 6.32 -0.14
N PRO A 192 11.38 5.01 0.10
CA PRO A 192 12.67 4.46 0.53
C PRO A 192 13.76 4.51 -0.53
N HIS A 193 13.41 4.75 -1.80
CA HIS A 193 14.31 4.64 -2.94
C HIS A 193 14.40 5.94 -3.76
N ASP A 194 13.75 7.02 -3.31
CA ASP A 194 13.66 8.32 -4.00
C ASP A 194 13.14 8.23 -5.46
N GLU A 195 12.29 7.22 -5.75
CA GLU A 195 11.76 6.97 -7.09
C GLU A 195 10.74 8.03 -7.55
N TYR A 196 10.06 8.70 -6.61
CA TYR A 196 8.85 9.48 -6.89
C TYR A 196 9.05 11.00 -7.00
N THR A 197 10.26 11.48 -6.72
CA THR A 197 10.59 12.93 -6.65
C THR A 197 10.12 13.75 -7.86
N LYS A 198 10.18 13.18 -9.08
CA LYS A 198 9.81 13.87 -10.33
C LYS A 198 8.41 13.52 -10.83
N THR A 199 7.84 12.44 -10.32
CA THR A 199 6.64 11.77 -10.82
C THR A 199 5.39 12.65 -10.77
N PHE A 200 5.30 13.53 -9.78
CA PHE A 200 4.14 14.39 -9.54
C PHE A 200 4.37 15.85 -9.96
N GLY A 201 5.55 16.20 -10.47
CA GLY A 201 5.90 17.57 -10.87
C GLY A 201 5.65 18.58 -9.75
N ASP A 202 5.05 19.72 -10.09
CA ASP A 202 4.79 20.80 -9.13
C ASP A 202 3.70 20.49 -8.10
N ARG A 203 3.01 19.34 -8.23
CA ARG A 203 1.96 18.88 -7.29
C ARG A 203 2.50 18.21 -6.03
N ALA A 204 3.82 18.00 -5.93
CA ALA A 204 4.44 17.36 -4.78
C ALA A 204 5.28 18.33 -3.93
N GLU A 205 5.18 18.16 -2.62
CA GLU A 205 6.18 18.64 -1.67
C GLU A 205 7.20 17.53 -1.41
N VAL A 206 8.42 17.71 -1.87
CA VAL A 206 9.49 16.71 -1.68
C VAL A 206 10.28 17.06 -0.43
N ILE A 207 10.25 16.13 0.53
CA ILE A 207 10.92 16.23 1.81
C ILE A 207 12.04 15.20 1.83
N THR A 208 13.29 15.64 1.74
CA THR A 208 14.49 14.80 1.74
C THR A 208 15.20 14.90 3.09
N PRO A 209 16.17 14.02 3.42
CA PRO A 209 16.91 14.12 4.68
C PRO A 209 17.61 15.48 4.88
N ASP A 210 17.91 16.22 3.80
CA ASP A 210 18.53 17.53 3.86
C ASP A 210 17.60 18.65 4.35
N ASN A 211 16.30 18.57 4.01
CA ASN A 211 15.29 19.59 4.30
C ASN A 211 14.20 19.09 5.27
N LEU A 212 14.30 17.84 5.72
CA LEU A 212 13.47 17.25 6.76
C LEU A 212 13.84 17.85 8.10
N GLN A 213 12.83 18.21 8.88
CA GLN A 213 12.99 18.66 10.27
C GLN A 213 12.06 17.83 11.13
N LEU A 214 12.64 16.88 11.88
CA LEU A 214 11.92 16.08 12.87
C LEU A 214 12.66 16.18 14.20
N PRO A 215 12.46 17.28 14.95
CA PRO A 215 13.13 17.48 16.21
C PRO A 215 12.97 16.27 17.15
N TYR A 216 14.07 15.87 17.79
CA TYR A 216 14.10 14.70 18.70
C TYR A 216 13.05 14.73 19.81
N TRP A 217 12.53 15.90 20.17
CA TRP A 217 11.53 16.05 21.23
C TRP A 217 10.12 15.61 20.82
N LEU A 218 9.89 15.39 19.52
CA LEU A 218 8.66 14.78 19.00
C LEU A 218 8.63 13.27 19.20
N LEU A 219 9.79 12.63 19.40
CA LEU A 219 9.89 11.19 19.64
C LEU A 219 9.19 10.83 20.96
N ASN A 220 8.47 9.72 20.96
CA ASN A 220 8.00 9.11 22.19
C ASN A 220 9.16 8.39 22.90
N PHE A 221 8.90 7.92 24.11
CA PHE A 221 9.92 7.31 24.94
C PHE A 221 10.50 6.01 24.35
N GLU A 222 9.71 5.25 23.61
CA GLU A 222 10.17 4.02 22.97
C GLU A 222 11.07 4.31 21.77
N GLU A 223 10.67 5.26 20.93
CA GLU A 223 11.41 5.75 19.77
C GLU A 223 12.76 6.36 20.17
N ILE A 224 12.78 7.19 21.23
CA ILE A 224 14.04 7.79 21.71
C ILE A 224 14.93 6.77 22.44
N THR A 225 14.35 5.75 23.09
CA THR A 225 15.10 4.65 23.67
C THR A 225 15.79 3.84 22.58
N GLU A 226 15.11 3.56 21.46
CA GLU A 226 15.74 2.91 20.32
C GLU A 226 16.89 3.73 19.75
N ALA A 227 16.70 5.04 19.61
CA ALA A 227 17.73 5.92 19.07
C ALA A 227 18.96 6.05 20.00
N LEU A 228 18.74 6.17 21.31
CA LEU A 228 19.77 6.61 22.28
C LEU A 228 20.32 5.52 23.20
N CYS A 229 19.60 4.43 23.44
CA CYS A 229 20.05 3.35 24.31
C CYS A 229 20.71 2.21 23.52
N SER A 230 21.46 1.38 24.24
CA SER A 230 22.11 0.20 23.69
C SER A 230 21.10 -0.80 23.12
N HIS A 231 21.48 -1.52 22.05
CA HIS A 231 20.67 -2.62 21.49
C HIS A 231 20.65 -3.86 22.39
N GLU A 232 21.67 -4.05 23.25
CA GLU A 232 21.73 -5.17 24.18
C GLU A 232 20.66 -5.01 25.28
N PRO A 233 19.73 -5.98 25.44
CA PRO A 233 18.58 -5.84 26.34
C PRO A 233 18.95 -5.51 27.79
N GLY A 234 19.94 -6.19 28.36
CA GLY A 234 20.35 -5.97 29.75
C GLY A 234 20.94 -4.57 30.00
N ASN A 235 21.56 -3.97 28.98
CA ASN A 235 22.02 -2.58 29.06
C ASN A 235 20.84 -1.61 28.91
N ARG A 236 19.94 -1.88 27.98
CA ARG A 236 18.76 -1.06 27.70
C ARG A 236 17.82 -0.96 28.90
N GLU A 237 17.61 -2.05 29.63
CA GLU A 237 16.78 -2.09 30.85
C GLU A 237 17.28 -1.13 31.94
N VAL A 238 18.59 -0.90 32.02
CA VAL A 238 19.21 0.04 32.96
C VAL A 238 19.23 1.46 32.39
N GLU A 239 19.55 1.60 31.10
CA GLU A 239 19.71 2.90 30.44
C GLU A 239 18.38 3.64 30.26
N ALA A 240 17.29 2.93 29.94
CA ALA A 240 15.99 3.53 29.65
C ALA A 240 15.40 4.30 30.87
N PRO A 241 15.35 3.76 32.10
CA PRO A 241 14.87 4.52 33.27
C PRO A 241 15.68 5.80 33.53
N LEU A 242 17.01 5.75 33.37
CA LEU A 242 17.89 6.91 33.53
C LEU A 242 17.59 7.98 32.48
N LEU A 243 17.43 7.58 31.23
CA LEU A 243 17.07 8.47 30.13
C LEU A 243 15.68 9.09 30.37
N LYS A 244 14.71 8.31 30.86
CA LYS A 244 13.35 8.78 31.18
C LYS A 244 13.36 9.92 32.20
N GLU A 245 14.05 9.73 33.32
CA GLU A 245 14.17 10.74 34.38
C GLU A 245 14.81 12.03 33.83
N ALA A 246 15.91 11.89 33.08
CA ALA A 246 16.62 13.02 32.50
C ALA A 246 15.77 13.80 31.47
N ILE A 247 14.95 13.13 30.65
CA ILE A 247 14.03 13.78 29.71
C ILE A 247 12.93 14.55 30.45
N ILE A 248 12.34 13.95 31.50
CA ILE A 248 11.28 14.61 32.29
C ILE A 248 11.81 15.90 32.92
N GLU A 249 13.00 15.86 33.52
CA GLU A 249 13.62 17.05 34.11
C GLU A 249 13.99 18.09 33.04
N ALA A 250 14.44 17.67 31.85
CA ALA A 250 14.71 18.58 30.75
C ALA A 250 13.44 19.27 30.22
N LYS A 251 12.32 18.56 30.11
CA LYS A 251 11.00 19.12 29.74
C LYS A 251 10.51 20.10 30.80
N LYS A 252 10.62 19.74 32.08
CA LYS A 252 10.26 20.62 33.20
C LYS A 252 11.04 21.93 33.16
N ALA A 253 12.36 21.87 32.96
CA ALA A 253 13.20 23.06 32.85
C ALA A 253 12.81 23.95 31.65
N TYR A 254 12.42 23.35 30.52
CA TYR A 254 11.93 24.11 29.36
C TYR A 254 10.60 24.80 29.66
N MET A 255 9.65 24.10 30.28
CA MET A 255 8.34 24.65 30.66
C MET A 255 8.46 25.81 31.65
N GLU A 256 9.27 25.63 32.70
CA GLU A 256 9.51 26.67 33.72
C GLU A 256 10.10 27.94 33.11
N ARG A 257 10.99 27.81 32.12
CA ARG A 257 11.58 28.94 31.41
C ARG A 257 10.56 29.70 30.55
N ASN A 258 9.57 29.02 29.98
CA ASN A 258 8.53 29.61 29.14
C ASN A 258 7.27 30.02 29.92
N GLY A 259 7.22 29.79 31.24
CA GLY A 259 6.10 30.18 32.09
C GLY A 259 4.87 29.27 31.96
N GLU A 260 5.02 28.08 31.39
CA GLU A 260 3.94 27.13 31.18
C GLU A 260 3.90 26.07 32.29
N ARG A 261 2.71 25.65 32.71
CA ARG A 261 2.51 24.57 33.69
C ARG A 261 1.33 23.70 33.29
N ILE A 262 1.59 22.71 32.45
CA ILE A 262 0.64 21.66 32.11
C ILE A 262 1.13 20.33 32.69
N PRO A 263 0.24 19.44 33.14
CA PRO A 263 0.62 18.05 33.41
C PRO A 263 1.15 17.41 32.12
N PHE A 264 2.30 16.75 32.20
CA PHE A 264 2.91 16.08 31.06
C PHE A 264 3.51 14.73 31.45
N THR A 265 3.70 13.87 30.45
CA THR A 265 4.42 12.61 30.56
C THR A 265 5.72 12.69 29.74
N VAL A 266 6.54 11.64 29.82
CA VAL A 266 7.72 11.53 28.95
C VAL A 266 7.34 11.55 27.45
N ASP A 267 6.12 11.16 27.10
CA ASP A 267 5.64 11.07 25.69
C ASP A 267 4.91 12.33 25.20
N THR A 268 4.58 13.29 26.09
CA THR A 268 3.96 14.54 25.66
C THR A 268 4.94 15.33 24.77
N PRO A 269 4.57 15.76 23.56
CA PRO A 269 5.49 16.37 22.57
C PRO A 269 5.85 17.82 22.95
N ILE A 270 6.54 17.99 24.07
CA ILE A 270 7.01 19.28 24.59
C ILE A 270 8.48 19.43 24.22
N PRO A 271 8.91 20.56 23.65
CA PRO A 271 10.31 20.79 23.37
C PRO A 271 11.16 20.76 24.65
N TYR A 272 12.40 20.27 24.53
CA TYR A 272 13.39 20.28 25.61
C TYR A 272 14.80 20.30 25.05
N HIS A 273 15.77 20.79 25.82
CA HIS A 273 17.17 20.82 25.38
C HIS A 273 17.92 19.54 25.76
N LEU A 274 18.57 18.87 24.80
CA LEU A 274 19.43 17.71 25.09
C LEU A 274 20.58 18.03 26.04
N ASN A 275 21.11 19.25 26.04
CA ASN A 275 22.13 19.64 27.00
C ASN A 275 21.63 19.50 28.45
N LYS A 276 20.34 19.74 28.71
CA LYS A 276 19.74 19.51 30.03
C LYS A 276 19.65 18.03 30.38
N VAL A 277 19.38 17.17 29.40
CA VAL A 277 19.44 15.71 29.58
C VAL A 277 20.87 15.30 29.97
N VAL A 278 21.88 15.76 29.22
CA VAL A 278 23.30 15.44 29.49
C VAL A 278 23.78 16.01 30.83
N GLU A 279 23.40 17.24 31.18
CA GLU A 279 23.68 17.85 32.50
C GLU A 279 23.09 16.99 33.63
N HIS A 280 21.84 16.54 33.48
CA HIS A 280 21.17 15.71 34.47
C HIS A 280 21.86 14.35 34.63
N LEU A 281 22.20 13.68 33.52
CA LEU A 281 22.92 12.40 33.54
C LEU A 281 24.30 12.52 34.20
N ASN A 282 25.05 13.59 33.90
CA ASN A 282 26.35 13.85 34.54
C ASN A 282 26.21 14.11 36.05
N ALA A 283 25.20 14.90 36.45
CA ALA A 283 24.93 15.16 37.86
C ALA A 283 24.55 13.89 38.61
N ALA A 284 23.72 13.02 38.01
CA ALA A 284 23.34 11.73 38.59
C ALA A 284 24.55 10.77 38.72
N MET A 285 25.40 10.69 37.69
CA MET A 285 26.62 9.88 37.68
C MET A 285 27.62 10.27 38.79
N GLY A 286 27.69 11.56 39.12
CA GLY A 286 28.59 12.12 40.14
C GLY A 286 28.13 11.94 41.59
N ARG A 287 26.90 11.45 41.83
CA ARG A 287 26.38 11.23 43.20
C ARG A 287 27.07 10.03 43.86
N LEU A 288 27.42 10.17 45.14
CA LEU A 288 28.01 9.09 45.95
C LEU A 288 27.03 7.91 46.13
N ASN A 289 25.73 8.19 46.25
CA ASN A 289 24.65 7.19 46.38
C ASN A 289 23.95 6.96 45.03
N ARG A 290 24.71 6.79 43.93
CA ARG A 290 24.11 6.53 42.62
C ARG A 290 23.48 5.12 42.57
N THR A 291 22.36 5.03 41.88
CA THR A 291 21.61 3.77 41.70
C THR A 291 22.35 2.81 40.77
N GLU A 292 23.01 3.35 39.75
CA GLU A 292 23.57 2.57 38.64
C GLU A 292 25.07 2.80 38.41
N LYS A 293 25.69 1.88 37.68
CA LYS A 293 27.11 1.94 37.33
C LYS A 293 27.39 3.13 36.38
N PRO A 294 28.54 3.84 36.52
CA PRO A 294 28.90 4.97 35.66
C PRO A 294 28.85 4.68 34.15
N GLN A 295 29.16 3.45 33.76
CA GLN A 295 29.17 3.02 32.36
C GLN A 295 27.80 3.18 31.68
N ALA A 296 26.69 2.98 32.39
CA ALA A 296 25.34 3.14 31.83
C ALA A 296 25.08 4.60 31.42
N TYR A 297 25.41 5.55 32.29
CA TYR A 297 25.31 6.99 32.00
C TYR A 297 26.22 7.39 30.84
N GLN A 298 27.47 6.92 30.85
CA GLN A 298 28.46 7.25 29.83
C GLN A 298 28.06 6.79 28.43
N ARG A 299 27.41 5.62 28.29
CA ARG A 299 26.93 5.11 27.01
C ARG A 299 25.84 6.01 26.41
N ILE A 300 24.85 6.42 27.22
CA ILE A 300 23.79 7.32 26.77
C ILE A 300 24.40 8.67 26.34
N ILE A 301 25.27 9.25 27.16
CA ILE A 301 25.92 10.53 26.86
C ILE A 301 26.75 10.43 25.58
N TYR A 302 27.56 9.37 25.44
CA TYR A 302 28.36 9.14 24.24
C TYR A 302 27.49 8.98 22.99
N ARG A 303 26.38 8.24 23.09
CA ARG A 303 25.44 8.06 21.98
C ARG A 303 24.81 9.39 21.59
N ILE A 304 24.35 10.21 22.55
CA ILE A 304 23.80 11.55 22.28
C ILE A 304 24.82 12.41 21.54
N GLU A 305 26.06 12.50 22.02
CA GLU A 305 27.08 13.33 21.38
C GLU A 305 27.50 12.80 20.01
N SER A 306 27.60 11.47 19.86
CA SER A 306 27.90 10.82 18.57
C SER A 306 26.82 11.11 17.53
N LEU A 307 25.53 11.04 17.91
CA LEU A 307 24.42 11.30 16.99
C LEU A 307 24.31 12.79 16.61
N LYS A 308 24.59 13.70 17.54
CA LYS A 308 24.63 15.15 17.26
C LYS A 308 25.72 15.51 16.24
N GLN A 309 26.81 14.76 16.18
CA GLN A 309 27.93 15.00 15.27
C GLN A 309 27.76 14.32 13.91
N ASP A 310 26.86 13.33 13.80
CA ASP A 310 26.62 12.59 12.57
C ASP A 310 25.69 13.38 11.64
N SER A 311 26.19 13.74 10.45
CA SER A 311 25.45 14.50 9.43
C SER A 311 24.15 13.83 9.00
N ARG A 312 24.05 12.50 9.10
CA ARG A 312 22.85 11.74 8.72
C ARG A 312 21.69 11.95 9.69
N TYR A 313 21.97 12.39 10.92
CA TYR A 313 20.96 12.72 11.94
C TYR A 313 20.66 14.21 12.01
N ARG A 314 21.19 15.01 11.07
CA ARG A 314 21.02 16.46 11.07
C ARG A 314 19.55 16.87 11.12
N PHE A 315 18.66 16.13 10.46
CA PHE A 315 17.21 16.38 10.47
C PHE A 315 16.57 16.35 11.88
N MET A 316 17.19 15.64 12.86
CA MET A 316 16.74 15.62 14.26
C MET A 316 17.32 16.76 15.11
N PHE A 317 18.52 17.23 14.76
CA PHE A 317 19.33 18.13 15.57
C PHE A 317 19.61 19.49 14.91
N PHE A 318 18.94 19.80 13.80
CA PHE A 318 19.23 20.93 12.91
C PHE A 318 19.27 22.29 13.63
N ASN A 319 18.44 22.48 14.66
CA ASN A 319 18.31 23.76 15.36
C ASN A 319 18.92 23.72 16.77
N THR A 320 19.92 24.57 16.99
CA THR A 320 20.44 24.86 18.35
C THR A 320 19.39 25.59 19.21
N ASN A 321 18.50 26.35 18.56
CA ASN A 321 17.36 27.00 19.19
C ASN A 321 16.13 26.09 19.15
N VAL A 322 15.99 25.30 20.20
CA VAL A 322 14.80 24.48 20.44
C VAL A 322 13.61 25.40 20.71
N HIS A 323 12.59 25.30 19.86
CA HIS A 323 11.30 25.94 19.99
C HIS A 323 10.21 24.96 19.54
N ASP A 324 8.95 25.27 19.82
CA ASP A 324 7.83 24.49 19.32
C ASP A 324 7.60 24.82 17.84
N SER A 325 7.87 23.83 16.98
CA SER A 325 7.67 23.88 15.53
C SER A 325 6.72 22.78 15.05
N MET A 326 5.96 22.15 15.95
CA MET A 326 5.11 21.00 15.62
C MET A 326 4.02 21.38 14.61
N GLY A 327 3.44 22.57 14.78
CA GLY A 327 2.44 23.12 13.87
C GLY A 327 2.97 23.24 12.44
N ASP A 328 4.12 23.87 12.24
CA ASP A 328 4.73 24.05 10.92
C ASP A 328 5.08 22.71 10.25
N ILE A 329 5.62 21.78 11.04
CA ILE A 329 5.97 20.43 10.56
C ILE A 329 4.72 19.69 10.10
N LEU A 330 3.66 19.66 10.91
CA LEU A 330 2.41 18.98 10.56
C LEU A 330 1.71 19.66 9.38
N SER A 331 1.67 21.00 9.33
CA SER A 331 1.11 21.75 8.21
C SER A 331 1.83 21.44 6.90
N ARG A 332 3.17 21.39 6.90
CA ARG A 332 3.95 21.04 5.72
C ARG A 332 3.77 19.57 5.33
N LEU A 333 3.81 18.66 6.30
CA LEU A 333 3.68 17.22 6.10
C LEU A 333 2.31 16.86 5.53
N LEU A 334 1.25 17.37 6.15
CA LEU A 334 -0.14 17.05 5.81
C LEU A 334 -0.71 17.92 4.68
N ARG A 335 0.06 18.90 4.18
CA ARG A 335 -0.38 19.86 3.17
C ARG A 335 -1.63 20.62 3.65
N MET A 336 -1.52 21.26 4.81
CA MET A 336 -2.61 22.03 5.45
C MET A 336 -2.12 23.45 5.80
N PRO A 337 -2.32 24.46 4.93
CA PRO A 337 -3.04 24.40 3.64
C PRO A 337 -2.27 23.68 2.53
N GLY A 338 -3.00 23.21 1.51
CA GLY A 338 -2.43 22.36 0.45
C GLY A 338 -1.59 23.09 -0.59
N GLU A 339 -1.90 24.36 -0.87
CA GLU A 339 -1.20 25.20 -1.87
C GLU A 339 -1.06 24.52 -3.24
N ASN A 340 -2.12 23.86 -3.73
CA ASN A 340 -2.15 23.07 -4.97
C ASN A 340 -1.19 21.87 -5.02
N LYS A 341 -0.65 21.44 -3.87
CA LYS A 341 0.18 20.26 -3.74
C LYS A 341 -0.52 19.22 -2.85
N PRO A 342 -1.22 18.24 -3.43
CA PRO A 342 -1.97 17.25 -2.65
C PRO A 342 -1.10 16.16 -1.99
N ILE A 343 0.20 16.12 -2.27
CA ILE A 343 1.08 15.06 -1.78
C ILE A 343 2.39 15.59 -1.20
N SER A 344 2.77 15.05 -0.05
CA SER A 344 4.11 15.13 0.53
C SER A 344 4.85 13.81 0.29
N ILE A 345 6.01 13.86 -0.36
CA ILE A 345 6.87 12.70 -0.61
C ILE A 345 8.05 12.79 0.33
N ILE A 346 8.21 11.77 1.17
CA ILE A 346 9.27 11.70 2.17
C ILE A 346 10.33 10.75 1.65
N GLY A 347 11.39 11.33 1.11
CA GLY A 347 12.58 10.62 0.68
C GLY A 347 13.35 10.09 1.89
N LEU A 348 13.53 8.78 1.94
CA LEU A 348 14.26 8.09 3.01
C LEU A 348 15.59 7.52 2.50
N ALA A 349 15.90 7.70 1.21
CA ALA A 349 17.15 7.23 0.65
C ALA A 349 18.35 7.93 1.31
N GLY A 350 19.43 7.16 1.54
CA GLY A 350 20.63 7.66 2.22
C GLY A 350 20.53 7.73 3.74
N MET A 351 19.34 7.54 4.34
CA MET A 351 19.21 7.42 5.79
C MET A 351 19.67 6.03 6.26
N PRO A 352 20.38 5.92 7.40
CA PRO A 352 20.65 4.64 8.05
C PRO A 352 19.37 3.87 8.37
N SER A 353 19.37 2.56 8.15
CA SER A 353 18.19 1.70 8.35
C SER A 353 17.61 1.79 9.77
N GLU A 354 18.47 1.87 10.79
CA GLU A 354 18.07 2.04 12.21
C GLU A 354 17.20 3.29 12.42
N ILE A 355 17.41 4.35 11.63
CA ILE A 355 16.69 5.63 11.77
C ILE A 355 15.41 5.63 10.95
N VAL A 356 15.45 5.03 9.75
CA VAL A 356 14.31 4.98 8.84
C VAL A 356 13.08 4.48 9.59
N ASP A 357 13.25 3.42 10.37
CA ASP A 357 12.18 2.86 11.19
C ASP A 357 11.67 3.86 12.25
N VAL A 358 12.56 4.54 12.97
CA VAL A 358 12.18 5.56 13.98
C VAL A 358 11.41 6.71 13.33
N VAL A 359 11.84 7.17 12.15
CA VAL A 359 11.20 8.25 11.39
C VAL A 359 9.81 7.83 10.92
N VAL A 360 9.67 6.64 10.34
CA VAL A 360 8.36 6.13 9.89
C VAL A 360 7.43 5.91 11.08
N SER A 361 7.93 5.37 12.21
CA SER A 361 7.15 5.26 13.46
C SER A 361 6.63 6.61 13.91
N LEU A 362 7.53 7.60 14.02
CA LEU A 362 7.22 8.95 14.45
C LEU A 362 6.14 9.57 13.57
N LEU A 363 6.31 9.51 12.25
CA LEU A 363 5.40 10.12 11.28
C LEU A 363 4.03 9.44 11.31
N CYS A 364 3.97 8.11 11.29
CA CYS A 364 2.73 7.34 11.45
C CYS A 364 1.98 7.73 12.73
N ARG A 365 2.70 7.75 13.86
CA ARG A 365 2.12 8.10 15.15
C ARG A 365 1.63 9.55 15.17
N MET A 366 2.43 10.50 14.72
CA MET A 366 2.06 11.92 14.70
C MET A 366 0.85 12.20 13.81
N ILE A 367 0.79 11.61 12.61
CA ILE A 367 -0.34 11.75 11.70
C ILE A 367 -1.61 11.18 12.33
N PHE A 368 -1.51 9.98 12.93
CA PHE A 368 -2.65 9.36 13.58
C PHE A 368 -3.11 10.13 14.83
N ASP A 369 -2.19 10.57 15.68
CA ASP A 369 -2.50 11.37 16.87
C ASP A 369 -3.15 12.70 16.45
N PHE A 370 -2.63 13.38 15.41
CA PHE A 370 -3.27 14.58 14.84
C PHE A 370 -4.73 14.32 14.46
N ALA A 371 -5.00 13.22 13.75
CA ALA A 371 -6.36 12.87 13.36
C ALA A 371 -7.28 12.50 14.54
N VAL A 372 -6.73 11.87 15.58
CA VAL A 372 -7.47 11.51 16.81
C VAL A 372 -7.85 12.74 17.62
N TRP A 373 -6.93 13.71 17.74
CA TRP A 373 -7.13 14.94 18.51
C TRP A 373 -7.77 16.08 17.71
N GLY A 374 -7.82 15.96 16.38
CA GLY A 374 -8.37 16.94 15.48
C GLY A 374 -9.87 17.16 15.65
N ASP A 375 -10.34 18.32 15.19
CA ASP A 375 -11.77 18.64 15.13
C ASP A 375 -12.47 17.74 14.10
N LYS A 376 -13.43 16.93 14.56
CA LYS A 376 -14.16 15.98 13.71
C LYS A 376 -14.97 16.69 12.62
N GLU A 377 -15.49 17.88 12.89
CA GLU A 377 -16.30 18.64 11.92
C GLU A 377 -15.45 19.19 10.78
N ARG A 378 -14.14 19.36 11.00
CA ARG A 378 -13.17 19.86 10.02
C ARG A 378 -12.16 18.80 9.59
N SER A 379 -12.41 17.54 9.95
CA SER A 379 -11.51 16.45 9.62
C SER A 379 -11.52 16.20 8.12
N VAL A 380 -10.33 16.06 7.55
CA VAL A 380 -10.13 15.73 6.13
C VAL A 380 -9.44 14.36 6.03
N PRO A 381 -9.77 13.54 5.02
CA PRO A 381 -9.13 12.25 4.84
C PRO A 381 -7.64 12.39 4.55
N ILE A 382 -6.80 11.66 5.28
CA ILE A 382 -5.35 11.59 5.09
C ILE A 382 -5.00 10.19 4.58
N LEU A 383 -4.33 10.12 3.43
CA LEU A 383 -3.84 8.86 2.86
C LEU A 383 -2.33 8.74 3.07
N MET A 384 -1.91 7.68 3.76
CA MET A 384 -0.51 7.34 3.94
C MET A 384 -0.10 6.22 3.00
N ILE A 385 0.86 6.48 2.10
CA ILE A 385 1.41 5.48 1.20
C ILE A 385 2.73 4.95 1.77
N CYS A 386 2.79 3.64 1.97
CA CYS A 386 3.98 2.95 2.45
C CYS A 386 4.55 2.09 1.31
N GLU A 387 5.57 2.59 0.61
CA GLU A 387 6.39 1.76 -0.29
C GLU A 387 7.24 0.77 0.50
N GLU A 388 7.51 -0.38 -0.11
CA GLU A 388 8.19 -1.50 0.55
C GLU A 388 7.66 -1.82 1.96
N ALA A 389 6.33 -1.85 2.11
CA ALA A 389 5.65 -1.95 3.40
C ALA A 389 6.07 -3.17 4.26
N HIS A 390 6.61 -4.23 3.66
CA HIS A 390 7.18 -5.38 4.37
C HIS A 390 8.35 -4.99 5.30
N ARG A 391 9.09 -3.90 5.00
CA ARG A 391 10.15 -3.39 5.87
C ARG A 391 9.61 -2.80 7.17
N TYR A 392 8.47 -2.11 7.10
CA TYR A 392 7.89 -1.38 8.23
C TYR A 392 6.92 -2.23 9.07
N ALA A 393 6.30 -3.22 8.43
CA ALA A 393 5.27 -4.05 9.02
C ALA A 393 5.49 -5.55 8.72
N PRO A 394 6.64 -6.12 9.10
CA PRO A 394 6.98 -7.50 8.77
C PRO A 394 6.02 -8.50 9.44
N HIS A 395 5.93 -9.69 8.83
CA HIS A 395 5.17 -10.83 9.35
C HIS A 395 5.72 -11.28 10.70
N ASP A 396 7.04 -11.46 10.78
CA ASP A 396 7.75 -11.81 12.00
C ASP A 396 7.80 -10.60 12.96
N PRO A 397 7.24 -10.70 14.17
CA PRO A 397 7.33 -9.67 15.20
C PRO A 397 8.73 -9.25 15.63
N ASP A 398 9.69 -10.16 15.53
CA ASP A 398 11.07 -9.94 15.97
C ASP A 398 11.92 -9.31 14.86
N LEU A 399 11.40 -9.26 13.62
CA LEU A 399 11.98 -8.52 12.52
C LEU A 399 11.46 -7.06 12.52
N GLY A 400 12.34 -6.12 12.19
CA GLY A 400 12.03 -4.70 12.09
C GLY A 400 11.79 -3.99 13.43
N PHE A 401 11.30 -2.75 13.37
CA PHE A 401 11.07 -1.94 14.56
C PHE A 401 9.63 -2.08 15.08
N ALA A 402 9.48 -2.67 16.27
CA ALA A 402 8.19 -2.96 16.88
C ALA A 402 7.24 -1.75 17.00
N PRO A 403 7.70 -0.52 17.32
CA PRO A 403 6.87 0.68 17.34
C PRO A 403 6.28 1.02 15.97
N THR A 404 7.06 0.96 14.89
CA THR A 404 6.57 1.18 13.52
C THR A 404 5.45 0.23 13.18
N ARG A 405 5.67 -1.07 13.42
CA ARG A 405 4.66 -2.09 13.17
C ARG A 405 3.40 -1.87 13.99
N ARG A 406 3.53 -1.47 15.26
CA ARG A 406 2.38 -1.14 16.12
C ARG A 406 1.63 0.11 15.64
N ALA A 407 2.34 1.15 15.21
CA ALA A 407 1.73 2.35 14.66
C ALA A 407 0.93 2.03 13.39
N ILE A 408 1.51 1.31 12.44
CA ILE A 408 0.82 0.87 11.22
C ILE A 408 -0.36 -0.05 11.55
N SER A 409 -0.19 -1.01 12.47
CA SER A 409 -1.28 -1.90 12.89
C SER A 409 -2.44 -1.15 13.55
N ARG A 410 -2.14 -0.12 14.36
CA ARG A 410 -3.16 0.75 14.97
C ARG A 410 -3.91 1.54 13.90
N ILE A 411 -3.21 2.11 12.92
CA ILE A 411 -3.86 2.81 11.79
C ILE A 411 -4.71 1.83 10.97
N ALA A 412 -4.21 0.62 10.69
CA ALA A 412 -4.97 -0.38 9.93
C ALA A 412 -6.29 -0.79 10.63
N LYS A 413 -6.30 -0.82 11.97
CA LYS A 413 -7.48 -1.21 12.78
C LYS A 413 -8.43 -0.05 13.07
N GLU A 414 -7.89 1.15 13.31
CA GLU A 414 -8.65 2.28 13.85
C GLU A 414 -8.67 3.51 12.93
N GLY A 415 -7.75 3.60 11.96
CA GLY A 415 -7.54 4.74 11.07
C GLY A 415 -8.80 5.22 10.37
N ARG A 416 -9.58 4.27 9.83
CA ARG A 416 -10.83 4.59 9.11
C ARG A 416 -11.80 5.43 9.93
N LYS A 417 -11.86 5.23 11.26
CA LYS A 417 -12.74 5.99 12.17
C LYS A 417 -12.32 7.46 12.28
N TYR A 418 -11.04 7.75 12.10
CA TYR A 418 -10.45 9.08 12.25
C TYR A 418 -10.04 9.70 10.90
N GLY A 419 -10.43 9.08 9.78
CA GLY A 419 -10.09 9.58 8.44
C GLY A 419 -8.64 9.37 8.02
N VAL A 420 -7.91 8.43 8.63
CA VAL A 420 -6.53 8.08 8.23
C VAL A 420 -6.52 6.72 7.55
N SER A 421 -5.95 6.65 6.35
CA SER A 421 -5.88 5.43 5.56
C SER A 421 -4.48 5.03 5.16
N LEU A 422 -4.30 3.74 4.88
CA LEU A 422 -3.04 3.17 4.37
C LEU A 422 -3.18 2.73 2.92
N GLY A 423 -2.23 3.09 2.08
CA GLY A 423 -1.94 2.47 0.79
C GLY A 423 -0.64 1.71 0.89
N LEU A 424 -0.69 0.38 0.98
CA LEU A 424 0.48 -0.45 1.19
C LEU A 424 1.01 -0.98 -0.13
N VAL A 425 2.26 -0.72 -0.45
CA VAL A 425 2.91 -1.24 -1.66
C VAL A 425 4.04 -2.16 -1.24
N THR A 426 4.06 -3.40 -1.74
CA THR A 426 5.14 -4.33 -1.41
C THR A 426 5.38 -5.33 -2.53
N GLN A 427 6.67 -5.65 -2.72
CA GLN A 427 7.07 -6.72 -3.62
C GLN A 427 7.16 -8.10 -2.99
N ARG A 428 7.04 -8.15 -1.66
CA ARG A 428 7.13 -9.38 -0.85
C ARG A 428 5.86 -9.49 -0.01
N PRO A 429 4.73 -9.87 -0.62
CA PRO A 429 3.46 -9.92 0.10
C PRO A 429 3.51 -10.92 1.26
N SER A 430 4.24 -12.04 1.13
CA SER A 430 4.33 -12.99 2.25
C SER A 430 5.15 -12.51 3.45
N GLU A 431 5.98 -11.46 3.28
CA GLU A 431 6.83 -10.93 4.34
C GLU A 431 6.14 -9.84 5.18
N ILE A 432 4.95 -9.38 4.80
CA ILE A 432 4.19 -8.38 5.57
C ILE A 432 3.18 -9.06 6.52
N SER A 433 2.82 -8.38 7.60
CA SER A 433 1.82 -8.88 8.54
C SER A 433 0.44 -9.08 7.89
N GLU A 434 -0.05 -10.32 7.95
CA GLU A 434 -1.39 -10.71 7.49
C GLU A 434 -2.50 -9.92 8.22
N MET A 435 -2.29 -9.61 9.51
CA MET A 435 -3.20 -8.78 10.30
C MET A 435 -3.35 -7.36 9.76
N ILE A 436 -2.36 -6.85 9.02
CA ILE A 436 -2.40 -5.50 8.43
C ILE A 436 -3.00 -5.57 7.02
N ILE A 437 -2.58 -6.53 6.18
CA ILE A 437 -3.13 -6.68 4.82
C ILE A 437 -4.61 -7.07 4.85
N SER A 438 -5.06 -7.89 5.79
CA SER A 438 -6.47 -8.25 5.95
C SER A 438 -7.37 -7.05 6.29
N GLN A 439 -6.80 -5.93 6.76
CA GLN A 439 -7.54 -4.67 6.94
C GLN A 439 -7.60 -3.81 5.68
N CYS A 440 -6.99 -4.22 4.57
CA CYS A 440 -7.13 -3.52 3.29
C CYS A 440 -8.44 -3.93 2.63
N SER A 441 -9.40 -3.00 2.51
CA SER A 441 -10.67 -3.30 1.84
C SER A 441 -10.53 -3.46 0.33
N THR A 442 -9.42 -3.02 -0.26
CA THR A 442 -9.13 -3.16 -1.70
C THR A 442 -7.72 -3.72 -1.91
N LEU A 443 -7.58 -4.71 -2.79
CA LEU A 443 -6.28 -5.28 -3.16
C LEU A 443 -6.10 -5.23 -4.68
N PHE A 444 -4.94 -4.77 -5.11
CA PHE A 444 -4.44 -4.88 -6.47
C PHE A 444 -3.31 -5.89 -6.48
N ILE A 445 -3.52 -7.01 -7.16
CA ILE A 445 -2.58 -8.12 -7.17
C ILE A 445 -2.03 -8.25 -8.58
N MET A 446 -0.77 -7.86 -8.74
CA MET A 446 -0.05 -7.97 -10.00
C MET A 446 0.60 -9.35 -10.11
N ARG A 447 1.35 -9.59 -11.19
CA ARG A 447 2.03 -10.88 -11.40
C ARG A 447 2.82 -11.31 -10.15
N MET A 448 2.67 -12.60 -9.80
CA MET A 448 3.39 -13.29 -8.73
C MET A 448 3.92 -14.62 -9.26
N SER A 449 5.18 -14.93 -8.96
CA SER A 449 5.85 -16.11 -9.52
C SER A 449 6.08 -17.22 -8.50
N THR A 450 6.13 -16.89 -7.21
CA THR A 450 6.39 -17.87 -6.15
C THR A 450 5.07 -18.47 -5.67
N GLU A 451 5.08 -19.76 -5.35
CA GLU A 451 3.91 -20.45 -4.77
C GLU A 451 3.58 -19.89 -3.38
N TYR A 452 4.61 -19.50 -2.63
CA TYR A 452 4.47 -18.96 -1.28
C TYR A 452 3.68 -17.64 -1.27
N ASP A 453 4.00 -16.70 -2.17
CA ASP A 453 3.27 -15.45 -2.30
C ASP A 453 1.83 -15.67 -2.81
N GLN A 454 1.65 -16.58 -3.77
CA GLN A 454 0.32 -16.92 -4.29
C GLN A 454 -0.58 -17.50 -3.20
N ASN A 455 -0.04 -18.45 -2.42
CA ASN A 455 -0.75 -19.03 -1.29
C ASN A 455 -1.05 -17.97 -0.24
N PHE A 456 -0.10 -17.11 0.13
CA PHE A 456 -0.35 -16.02 1.07
C PHE A 456 -1.51 -15.14 0.63
N VAL A 457 -1.51 -14.67 -0.63
CA VAL A 457 -2.59 -13.84 -1.16
C VAL A 457 -3.92 -14.58 -1.19
N ALA A 458 -3.93 -15.87 -1.47
CA ALA A 458 -5.15 -16.69 -1.43
C ALA A 458 -5.83 -16.69 -0.05
N HIS A 459 -5.08 -16.61 1.05
CA HIS A 459 -5.63 -16.55 2.40
C HIS A 459 -6.26 -15.21 2.74
N VAL A 460 -5.78 -14.11 2.15
CA VAL A 460 -6.27 -12.75 2.46
C VAL A 460 -7.41 -12.32 1.53
N LEU A 461 -7.61 -13.02 0.41
CA LEU A 461 -8.65 -12.70 -0.54
C LEU A 461 -10.04 -13.20 -0.13
N PRO A 462 -11.11 -12.50 -0.53
CA PRO A 462 -12.45 -13.06 -0.49
C PRO A 462 -12.56 -14.31 -1.38
N GLU A 463 -13.33 -15.31 -0.94
CA GLU A 463 -13.53 -16.57 -1.69
C GLU A 463 -14.00 -16.35 -3.15
N THR A 464 -14.76 -15.28 -3.41
CA THR A 464 -15.27 -14.92 -4.75
C THR A 464 -14.16 -14.59 -5.76
N ALA A 465 -12.92 -14.38 -5.31
CA ALA A 465 -11.78 -14.07 -6.17
C ALA A 465 -10.81 -15.25 -6.35
N ALA A 466 -11.09 -16.42 -5.77
CA ALA A 466 -10.17 -17.55 -5.76
C ALA A 466 -9.79 -18.01 -7.18
N GLY A 467 -10.74 -18.12 -8.11
CA GLY A 467 -10.47 -18.54 -9.49
C GLY A 467 -9.64 -17.57 -10.30
N LEU A 468 -9.67 -16.27 -9.96
CA LEU A 468 -8.80 -15.28 -10.60
C LEU A 468 -7.33 -15.51 -10.23
N LEU A 469 -7.04 -16.12 -9.08
CA LEU A 469 -5.68 -16.37 -8.63
C LEU A 469 -4.88 -17.29 -9.56
N LEU A 470 -5.57 -18.19 -10.27
CA LEU A 470 -4.95 -19.08 -11.24
C LEU A 470 -4.30 -18.30 -12.40
N ALA A 471 -4.71 -17.06 -12.63
CA ALA A 471 -4.12 -16.19 -13.64
C ALA A 471 -2.87 -15.44 -13.16
N LEU A 472 -2.55 -15.42 -11.85
CA LEU A 472 -1.46 -14.61 -11.29
C LEU A 472 -0.11 -14.83 -11.97
N PRO A 473 0.34 -16.07 -12.25
CA PRO A 473 1.66 -16.28 -12.86
C PRO A 473 1.78 -15.75 -14.30
N VAL A 474 0.66 -15.62 -15.00
CA VAL A 474 0.60 -15.28 -16.43
C VAL A 474 0.19 -13.82 -16.69
N LEU A 475 -0.04 -13.03 -15.64
CA LEU A 475 -0.31 -11.59 -15.79
C LEU A 475 0.88 -10.87 -16.44
N ARG A 476 0.59 -9.95 -17.36
CA ARG A 476 1.60 -9.09 -17.99
C ARG A 476 1.96 -7.92 -17.06
N THR A 477 3.06 -7.25 -17.36
CA THR A 477 3.35 -5.93 -16.78
C THR A 477 2.17 -4.99 -17.07
N GLN A 478 1.80 -4.15 -16.10
CA GLN A 478 0.60 -3.29 -16.11
C GLN A 478 -0.75 -4.03 -15.94
N GLU A 479 -0.77 -5.36 -15.83
CA GLU A 479 -1.98 -6.09 -15.47
C GLU A 479 -2.05 -6.33 -13.96
N ALA A 480 -3.26 -6.27 -13.42
CA ALA A 480 -3.54 -6.63 -12.03
C ALA A 480 -4.93 -7.24 -11.87
N ILE A 481 -5.11 -8.07 -10.86
CA ILE A 481 -6.42 -8.43 -10.34
C ILE A 481 -6.80 -7.39 -9.29
N ALA A 482 -7.89 -6.67 -9.49
CA ALA A 482 -8.46 -5.72 -8.56
C ALA A 482 -9.69 -6.33 -7.87
N VAL A 483 -9.64 -6.40 -6.55
CA VAL A 483 -10.72 -6.93 -5.70
C VAL A 483 -10.99 -6.00 -4.53
N GLY A 484 -12.15 -6.17 -3.89
CA GLY A 484 -12.49 -5.42 -2.69
C GLY A 484 -13.47 -4.25 -2.94
N GLU A 485 -13.65 -3.36 -1.97
CA GLU A 485 -14.78 -2.42 -1.97
C GLU A 485 -14.70 -1.30 -3.02
N ALA A 486 -13.50 -0.95 -3.48
CA ALA A 486 -13.32 0.05 -4.54
C ALA A 486 -13.80 -0.39 -5.91
N VAL A 487 -14.00 -1.70 -6.14
CA VAL A 487 -14.52 -2.23 -7.42
C VAL A 487 -15.97 -2.66 -7.28
N ASN A 488 -16.76 -2.59 -8.35
CA ASN A 488 -18.11 -3.20 -8.35
C ASN A 488 -18.00 -4.72 -8.34
N PHE A 489 -17.14 -5.23 -9.23
CA PHE A 489 -16.92 -6.65 -9.48
C PHE A 489 -15.40 -6.92 -9.55
N PRO A 490 -14.90 -8.03 -8.98
CA PRO A 490 -13.52 -8.50 -9.17
C PRO A 490 -13.08 -8.50 -10.64
N MET A 491 -12.11 -7.69 -11.00
CA MET A 491 -11.68 -7.54 -12.39
C MET A 491 -10.20 -7.76 -12.58
N MET A 492 -9.84 -8.30 -13.74
CA MET A 492 -8.49 -8.15 -14.26
C MET A 492 -8.42 -6.83 -15.03
N ILE A 493 -7.65 -5.90 -14.50
CA ILE A 493 -7.42 -4.58 -15.07
C ILE A 493 -6.10 -4.56 -15.83
N TYR A 494 -6.12 -3.84 -16.94
CA TYR A 494 -4.94 -3.34 -17.63
C TYR A 494 -4.84 -1.84 -17.32
N PHE A 495 -3.85 -1.46 -16.51
CA PHE A 495 -3.63 -0.07 -16.13
C PHE A 495 -3.25 0.78 -17.35
N GLU A 496 -3.74 2.01 -17.38
CA GLU A 496 -3.33 2.97 -18.39
C GLU A 496 -1.84 3.30 -18.28
N ALA A 497 -1.17 3.43 -19.42
CA ALA A 497 0.25 3.72 -19.43
C ALA A 497 0.50 5.18 -19.07
N LEU A 498 1.41 5.42 -18.12
CA LEU A 498 1.91 6.76 -17.83
C LEU A 498 2.82 7.26 -18.95
N ASP A 499 2.74 8.55 -19.25
CA ASP A 499 3.74 9.24 -20.06
C ASP A 499 5.13 9.13 -19.41
N SER A 500 6.18 9.14 -20.24
CA SER A 500 7.56 8.89 -19.79
C SER A 500 8.03 9.84 -18.69
N GLU A 501 7.56 11.09 -18.69
CA GLU A 501 7.91 12.11 -17.69
C GLU A 501 7.30 11.85 -16.30
N TYR A 502 6.20 11.11 -16.23
CA TYR A 502 5.50 10.80 -14.97
C TYR A 502 5.82 9.41 -14.44
N ARG A 503 6.68 8.64 -15.13
CA ARG A 503 7.08 7.33 -14.63
C ARG A 503 8.06 7.53 -13.46
N PRO A 504 7.88 6.79 -12.34
CA PRO A 504 8.90 6.73 -11.30
C PRO A 504 10.26 6.37 -11.88
N SER A 505 11.31 6.92 -11.28
CA SER A 505 12.68 6.69 -11.77
C SER A 505 13.00 5.21 -11.65
N SER A 506 13.22 4.55 -12.79
CA SER A 506 13.70 3.17 -12.80
C SER A 506 15.16 3.13 -12.36
N ASP A 507 15.45 2.46 -11.25
CA ASP A 507 16.82 2.17 -10.81
C ASP A 507 17.66 1.40 -11.84
N THR A 508 17.00 0.73 -12.80
CA THR A 508 17.71 0.02 -13.87
C THR A 508 18.13 0.96 -15.00
N ARG A 509 19.36 1.49 -14.90
CA ARG A 509 20.07 2.03 -16.08
C ARG A 509 20.27 0.90 -17.08
N SER A 510 20.11 1.20 -18.37
CA SER A 510 20.39 0.23 -19.43
C SER A 510 21.87 -0.15 -19.41
N VAL A 511 22.16 -1.39 -19.04
CA VAL A 511 23.53 -1.94 -19.03
C VAL A 511 24.11 -1.90 -20.44
N SER A 512 23.32 -2.25 -21.44
CA SER A 512 23.78 -2.26 -22.83
C SER A 512 24.16 -0.87 -23.32
N GLN A 513 23.35 0.15 -23.03
CA GLN A 513 23.70 1.54 -23.40
C GLN A 513 24.89 2.05 -22.57
N GLY A 514 24.90 1.79 -21.26
CA GLY A 514 25.96 2.25 -20.36
C GLY A 514 27.31 1.56 -20.57
N TRP A 515 27.36 0.37 -21.19
CA TRP A 515 28.60 -0.36 -21.48
C TRP A 515 29.09 -0.21 -22.92
N LEU A 516 28.26 0.33 -23.82
CA LEU A 516 28.66 0.63 -25.20
C LEU A 516 29.57 1.87 -25.29
N GLU A 517 29.48 2.76 -24.30
CA GLU A 517 30.25 4.00 -24.25
C GLU A 517 31.09 4.02 -22.97
N GLU A 518 32.39 4.34 -23.09
CA GLU A 518 33.27 4.56 -21.93
C GLU A 518 32.97 5.94 -21.31
N GLN A 519 31.78 6.11 -20.75
CA GLN A 519 31.33 7.34 -20.09
C GLN A 519 31.84 7.46 -18.64
N ALA A 520 32.29 6.36 -18.03
CA ALA A 520 32.80 6.33 -16.68
C ALA A 520 34.33 6.59 -16.68
N ASP A 521 34.72 7.82 -16.38
CA ASP A 521 36.12 8.23 -16.34
C ASP A 521 36.67 8.33 -14.90
N ARG A 522 37.97 8.63 -14.80
CA ARG A 522 38.63 8.84 -13.50
C ARG A 522 38.00 10.02 -12.73
N GLU A 523 37.52 11.03 -13.42
CA GLU A 523 36.87 12.19 -12.81
C GLU A 523 35.54 11.81 -12.15
N LEU A 524 34.74 10.93 -12.77
CA LEU A 524 33.55 10.36 -12.14
C LEU A 524 33.90 9.62 -10.84
N VAL A 525 34.97 8.81 -10.87
CA VAL A 525 35.44 8.10 -9.67
C VAL A 525 35.86 9.09 -8.58
N ASP A 526 36.69 10.09 -8.92
CA ASP A 526 37.19 11.05 -7.95
C ASP A 526 36.06 11.92 -7.38
N ARG A 527 35.10 12.38 -8.20
CA ARG A 527 33.88 13.08 -7.75
C ARG A 527 32.98 12.20 -6.89
N THR A 528 32.86 10.90 -7.21
CA THR A 528 32.08 9.95 -6.41
C THR A 528 32.74 9.72 -5.05
N ILE A 529 34.07 9.58 -5.01
CA ILE A 529 34.83 9.48 -3.75
C ILE A 529 34.69 10.77 -2.94
N GLU A 530 34.72 11.94 -3.57
CA GLU A 530 34.49 13.22 -2.89
C GLU A 530 33.09 13.29 -2.28
N ARG A 531 32.04 12.92 -3.03
CA ARG A 531 30.66 12.83 -2.53
C ARG A 531 30.52 11.82 -1.40
N TRP A 532 31.11 10.63 -1.55
CA TRP A 532 31.09 9.60 -0.51
C TRP A 532 31.76 10.10 0.78
N ARG A 533 32.94 10.72 0.68
CA ARG A 533 33.65 11.28 1.84
C ARG A 533 32.89 12.42 2.51
N ASN A 534 32.22 13.25 1.71
CA ASN A 534 31.48 14.41 2.21
C ASN A 534 30.03 14.10 2.61
N GLN A 535 29.53 12.88 2.33
CA GLN A 535 28.13 12.48 2.50
C GLN A 535 27.14 13.50 1.92
N LYS A 536 27.40 13.95 0.69
CA LYS A 536 26.62 14.96 -0.05
C LYS A 536 26.25 14.50 -1.45
#